data_AF-U5DFC9-F1
#
_entry.id   AF-U5DFC9-F1
#
_cell.length_a   1.000
_cell.length_b   1.000
_cell.length_c   1.000
_cell.angle_alpha   90.00
_cell.angle_beta   90.00
_cell.angle_gamma   90.00
#
_symmetry.space_group_name_H-M   'P 1'
#
loop_
_entity.id
_entity.type
_entity.pdbx_description
1 polymer ?
#
loop_
_entity_poly.entity_id
_entity_poly.type
_entity_poly.pdbx_seq_one_letter_code
_entity_poly.pdbx_strand_id
1 'polypeptide(L)'
;MIGIDLHLKLLNLSPFVNRVMIYMQGCFAGGTTLRSAKDLAENNCGACVLIVCPEMMSMYFHGPIRMDPESLVVPALFGDGAATVVIGADPMSTERGLNQLFRACQSIVPNSMHALKGPIHEAGMAIMMSKKILEFLAGCVWDCLSHAL
;
A
#
# COMPACT_ATOMS: atom_id res chain seq x y z
N MET A 1 15.64 -9.63 5.55
CA MET A 1 14.78 -8.84 6.46
C MET A 1 13.70 -9.77 6.99
N ILE A 2 13.68 -10.03 8.30
CA ILE A 2 12.58 -10.77 8.92
C ILE A 2 11.33 -9.89 8.82
N GLY A 3 10.18 -10.48 8.50
CA GLY A 3 8.93 -9.75 8.27
C GLY A 3 8.52 -8.88 9.47
N ILE A 4 8.03 -7.65 9.24
CA ILE A 4 7.52 -6.78 10.32
C ILE A 4 6.27 -7.38 10.98
N ASP A 5 5.55 -8.27 10.30
CA ASP A 5 4.48 -9.09 10.89
C ASP A 5 4.95 -9.92 12.09
N LEU A 6 6.21 -10.35 12.12
CA LEU A 6 6.74 -11.10 13.27
C LEU A 6 6.91 -10.22 14.51
N HIS A 7 7.03 -8.90 14.34
CA HIS A 7 7.02 -7.94 15.44
C HIS A 7 5.60 -7.62 15.92
N LEU A 8 4.56 -7.99 15.16
CA LEU A 8 3.15 -7.92 15.63
C LEU A 8 2.82 -8.92 16.74
N LYS A 9 3.79 -9.69 17.24
CA LYS A 9 3.67 -10.40 18.53
C LYS A 9 3.22 -9.49 19.67
N LEU A 10 3.50 -8.19 19.58
CA LEU A 10 3.01 -7.16 20.50
C LEU A 10 1.48 -7.09 20.59
N LEU A 11 0.76 -7.52 19.55
CA LEU A 11 -0.70 -7.56 19.50
C LEU A 11 -1.27 -8.85 20.12
N ASN A 12 -0.42 -9.75 20.63
CA ASN A 12 -0.82 -11.02 21.26
C ASN A 12 -1.79 -11.87 20.40
N LEU A 13 -1.58 -11.87 19.07
CA LEU A 13 -2.35 -12.67 18.14
C LEU A 13 -2.04 -14.16 18.31
N SER A 14 -2.98 -15.01 17.90
CA SER A 14 -2.77 -16.46 17.86
C SER A 14 -1.50 -16.82 17.07
N PRO A 15 -0.64 -17.74 17.56
CA PRO A 15 0.54 -18.19 16.82
C PRO A 15 0.19 -18.90 15.51
N PHE A 16 -1.08 -19.30 15.34
CA PHE A 16 -1.61 -19.97 14.14
C PHE A 16 -2.27 -19.00 13.15
N VAL A 17 -2.12 -17.68 13.34
CA VAL A 17 -2.66 -16.70 12.39
C VAL A 17 -2.02 -16.84 11.01
N ASN A 18 -2.85 -16.89 9.97
CA ASN A 18 -2.40 -16.84 8.59
C ASN A 18 -1.87 -15.44 8.27
N ARG A 19 -0.68 -15.36 7.67
CA ARG A 19 0.02 -14.09 7.43
C ARG A 19 0.39 -13.93 5.98
N VAL A 20 0.12 -12.75 5.44
CA VAL A 20 0.52 -12.34 4.10
C VAL A 20 1.32 -11.06 4.22
N MET A 21 2.60 -11.13 3.85
CA MET A 21 3.49 -9.97 3.87
C MET A 21 3.67 -9.41 2.47
N ILE A 22 3.35 -8.13 2.31
CA ILE A 22 3.47 -7.40 1.05
C ILE A 22 4.56 -6.34 1.24
N TYR A 23 5.72 -6.57 0.64
CA TYR A 23 6.86 -5.66 0.68
C TYR A 23 6.97 -4.85 -0.60
N MET A 24 7.41 -3.60 -0.46
CA MET A 24 7.91 -2.76 -1.57
C MET A 24 6.91 -2.57 -2.72
N GLN A 25 5.61 -2.49 -2.41
CA GLN A 25 4.57 -2.13 -3.40
C GLN A 25 4.38 -0.61 -3.53
N GLY A 26 4.94 0.20 -2.63
CA GLY A 26 4.81 1.66 -2.66
C GLY A 26 3.38 2.15 -2.41
N CYS A 27 3.05 3.32 -2.95
CA CYS A 27 1.86 4.09 -2.57
C CYS A 27 0.53 3.38 -2.82
N PHE A 28 0.46 2.39 -3.72
CA PHE A 28 -0.79 1.67 -4.02
C PHE A 28 -1.03 0.44 -3.11
N ALA A 29 -0.10 0.13 -2.20
CA ALA A 29 -0.18 -1.03 -1.31
C ALA A 29 -1.45 -1.06 -0.45
N GLY A 30 -2.00 0.12 -0.09
CA GLY A 30 -3.28 0.21 0.62
C GLY A 30 -4.44 -0.42 -0.16
N GLY A 31 -4.54 -0.13 -1.46
CA GLY A 31 -5.55 -0.77 -2.33
C GLY A 31 -5.30 -2.26 -2.52
N THR A 32 -4.02 -2.66 -2.66
CA THR A 32 -3.63 -4.07 -2.80
C THR A 32 -4.01 -4.89 -1.56
N THR A 33 -3.72 -4.38 -0.36
CA THR A 33 -4.04 -5.06 0.91
C THR A 33 -5.55 -5.17 1.12
N LEU A 34 -6.32 -4.12 0.81
CA LEU A 34 -7.79 -4.18 0.84
C LEU A 34 -8.35 -5.23 -0.11
N ARG A 35 -7.83 -5.31 -1.34
CA ARG A 35 -8.23 -6.34 -2.32
C ARG A 35 -7.94 -7.75 -1.80
N SER A 36 -6.71 -7.99 -1.31
CA SER A 36 -6.35 -9.30 -0.75
C SER A 36 -7.17 -9.64 0.49
N ALA A 37 -7.46 -8.68 1.36
CA ALA A 37 -8.27 -8.90 2.55
C ALA A 37 -9.73 -9.20 2.22
N LYS A 38 -10.30 -8.58 1.18
CA LYS A 38 -11.64 -8.92 0.67
C LYS A 38 -11.70 -10.40 0.30
N ASP A 39 -10.78 -10.88 -0.54
CA ASP A 39 -10.76 -12.28 -0.96
C ASP A 39 -10.55 -13.23 0.23
N LEU A 40 -9.70 -12.87 1.19
CA LEU A 40 -9.45 -13.68 2.39
C LEU A 40 -10.67 -13.74 3.31
N ALA A 41 -11.35 -12.61 3.54
CA ALA A 41 -12.53 -12.54 4.40
C ALA A 41 -13.74 -13.26 3.79
N GLU A 42 -14.00 -13.05 2.50
CA GLU A 42 -15.18 -13.62 1.83
C GLU A 42 -15.05 -15.13 1.57
N ASN A 43 -13.83 -15.64 1.35
CA ASN A 43 -13.62 -17.07 1.08
C ASN A 43 -13.41 -17.92 2.34
N ASN A 44 -13.39 -17.32 3.53
CA ASN A 44 -13.16 -18.05 4.79
C ASN A 44 -14.21 -17.63 5.81
N CYS A 45 -15.22 -18.49 6.04
CA CYS A 45 -16.30 -18.21 6.99
C CYS A 45 -15.76 -17.87 8.39
N GLY A 46 -16.20 -16.72 8.93
CA GLY A 46 -15.77 -16.22 10.24
C GLY A 46 -14.35 -15.64 10.27
N ALA A 47 -13.69 -15.47 9.12
CA ALA A 47 -12.37 -14.85 9.08
C ALA A 47 -12.43 -13.36 9.39
N CYS A 48 -11.53 -12.93 10.26
CA CYS A 48 -11.27 -11.54 10.60
C CYS A 48 -9.84 -11.21 10.19
N VAL A 49 -9.69 -10.32 9.20
CA VAL A 49 -8.41 -9.97 8.59
C VAL A 49 -7.97 -8.61 9.11
N LEU A 50 -6.83 -8.57 9.80
CA LEU A 50 -6.17 -7.35 10.22
C LEU A 50 -5.19 -6.87 9.15
N ILE A 51 -5.44 -5.72 8.56
CA ILE A 51 -4.50 -5.01 7.69
C ILE A 51 -3.67 -4.05 8.54
N VAL A 52 -2.35 -4.05 8.34
CA VAL A 52 -1.44 -3.06 8.93
C VAL A 52 -0.54 -2.53 7.81
N CYS A 53 -0.58 -1.22 7.57
CA CYS A 53 0.24 -0.53 6.57
C CYS A 53 1.11 0.53 7.26
N PRO A 54 2.27 0.15 7.80
CA PRO A 54 3.27 1.11 8.27
C PRO A 54 4.15 1.56 7.10
N GLU A 55 4.45 2.85 7.06
CA GLU A 55 5.41 3.47 6.14
C GLU A 55 6.41 4.29 6.96
N MET A 56 7.70 4.13 6.67
CA MET A 56 8.78 4.83 7.34
C MET A 56 9.78 5.37 6.32
N MET A 57 10.10 6.65 6.44
CA MET A 57 10.92 7.39 5.49
C MET A 57 12.42 7.23 5.68
N SER A 58 12.84 6.50 6.71
CA SER A 58 14.25 6.22 6.98
C SER A 58 15.00 5.60 5.79
N MET A 59 14.32 4.77 4.99
CA MET A 59 14.90 4.17 3.78
C MET A 59 15.04 5.15 2.60
N TYR A 60 14.31 6.26 2.61
CA TYR A 60 14.27 7.25 1.54
C TYR A 60 15.02 8.53 1.91
N PHE A 61 15.52 8.63 3.14
CA PHE A 61 16.15 9.81 3.66
C PHE A 61 17.60 9.92 3.14
N HIS A 62 17.81 10.81 2.18
CA HIS A 62 19.12 11.15 1.64
C HIS A 62 19.42 12.62 1.92
N GLY A 63 20.70 12.95 2.11
CA GLY A 63 21.13 14.36 2.17
C GLY A 63 20.84 15.08 0.84
N PRO A 64 20.59 16.40 0.87
CA PRO A 64 20.32 17.15 -0.35
C PRO A 64 21.52 17.10 -1.30
N ILE A 65 21.26 16.84 -2.57
CA ILE A 65 22.31 16.79 -3.60
C ILE A 65 22.49 18.21 -4.15
N ARG A 66 23.70 18.74 -4.00
CA ARG A 66 24.03 20.09 -4.47
C ARG A 66 23.83 20.16 -6.00
N MET A 67 23.11 21.18 -6.46
CA MET A 67 22.72 21.40 -7.87
C MET A 67 21.65 20.45 -8.43
N ASP A 68 20.99 19.65 -7.61
CA ASP A 68 19.83 18.86 -8.00
C ASP A 68 18.60 19.21 -7.14
N PRO A 69 17.76 20.16 -7.59
CA PRO A 69 16.52 20.52 -6.91
C PRO A 69 15.52 19.35 -6.82
N GLU A 70 15.58 18.36 -7.72
CA GLU A 70 14.64 17.22 -7.72
C GLU A 70 14.89 16.29 -6.52
N SER A 71 16.12 16.28 -5.98
CA SER A 71 16.46 15.57 -4.74
C SER A 71 15.67 16.04 -3.51
N LEU A 72 15.06 17.24 -3.56
CA LEU A 72 14.25 17.80 -2.48
C LEU A 72 12.77 17.39 -2.53
N VAL A 73 12.30 16.85 -3.65
CA VAL A 73 10.86 16.54 -3.84
C VAL A 73 10.42 15.44 -2.90
N VAL A 74 11.19 14.36 -2.81
CA VAL A 74 10.90 13.20 -1.96
C VAL A 74 10.81 13.60 -0.47
N PRO A 75 11.84 14.20 0.15
CA PRO A 75 11.76 14.58 1.56
C PRO A 75 10.73 15.69 1.84
N ALA A 76 10.32 16.47 0.84
CA ALA A 76 9.25 17.47 1.01
C ALA A 76 7.84 16.84 0.95
N LEU A 77 7.66 15.72 0.26
CA LEU A 77 6.35 15.10 0.03
C LEU A 77 6.02 13.98 1.02
N PHE A 78 7.03 13.22 1.44
CA PHE A 78 6.82 11.99 2.17
C PHE A 78 7.08 12.14 3.68
N GLY A 79 6.30 11.41 4.49
CA GLY A 79 6.41 11.38 5.94
C GLY A 79 6.04 10.02 6.52
N ASP A 80 6.36 9.82 7.79
CA ASP A 80 6.11 8.56 8.49
C ASP A 80 4.64 8.42 8.89
N GLY A 81 4.11 7.20 8.86
CA GLY A 81 2.75 6.93 9.28
C GLY A 81 2.40 5.46 9.31
N ALA A 82 1.34 5.10 10.02
CA ALA A 82 0.79 3.76 9.98
C ALA A 82 -0.75 3.81 10.02
N ALA A 83 -1.38 2.95 9.23
CA ALA A 83 -2.81 2.76 9.23
C ALA A 83 -3.15 1.29 9.46
N THR A 84 -4.31 1.03 10.09
CA THR A 84 -4.82 -0.33 10.28
C THR A 84 -6.32 -0.37 10.07
N VAL A 85 -6.80 -1.47 9.49
CA VAL A 85 -8.21 -1.71 9.22
C VAL A 85 -8.50 -3.19 9.50
N VAL A 86 -9.67 -3.47 10.06
CA VAL A 86 -10.20 -4.83 10.22
C VAL A 86 -11.23 -5.08 9.12
N ILE A 87 -11.05 -6.17 8.38
CA ILE A 87 -11.93 -6.60 7.29
C ILE A 87 -12.51 -7.97 7.66
N GLY A 88 -13.82 -8.12 7.50
CA GLY A 88 -14.54 -9.36 7.71
C GLY A 88 -15.73 -9.44 6.75
N ALA A 89 -16.26 -10.65 6.57
CA ALA A 89 -17.53 -10.90 5.91
C ALA A 89 -18.59 -11.29 6.95
N ASP A 90 -19.86 -11.04 6.66
CA ASP A 90 -21.00 -11.44 7.50
C ASP A 90 -20.91 -10.97 8.96
N PRO A 91 -20.97 -9.65 9.22
CA PRO A 91 -20.75 -9.10 10.55
C PRO A 91 -21.75 -9.64 11.58
N MET A 92 -21.24 -9.97 12.77
CA MET A 92 -22.08 -10.38 13.90
C MET A 92 -22.92 -9.21 14.42
N SER A 93 -23.97 -9.49 15.20
CA SER A 93 -24.81 -8.45 15.82
C SER A 93 -24.04 -7.49 16.74
N THR A 94 -22.87 -7.90 17.22
CA THR A 94 -21.95 -7.12 18.05
C THR A 94 -20.98 -6.26 17.23
N GLU A 95 -20.91 -6.46 15.91
CA GLU A 95 -20.00 -5.76 15.01
C GLU A 95 -20.75 -4.68 14.22
N ARG A 96 -20.09 -3.55 13.99
CA ARG A 96 -20.62 -2.46 13.17
C ARG A 96 -19.70 -2.20 12.00
N GLY A 97 -20.11 -2.69 10.83
CA GLY A 97 -19.44 -2.35 9.57
C GLY A 97 -19.49 -0.84 9.33
N LEU A 98 -18.33 -0.24 9.06
CA LEU A 98 -18.24 1.19 8.70
C LEU A 98 -18.55 1.41 7.22
N ASN A 99 -18.04 0.51 6.36
CA ASN A 99 -18.20 0.53 4.92
C ASN A 99 -18.19 -0.91 4.38
N GLN A 100 -18.63 -1.09 3.13
CA GLN A 100 -18.60 -2.37 2.43
C GLN A 100 -17.65 -2.31 1.23
N LEU A 101 -16.78 -3.31 1.09
CA LEU A 101 -15.91 -3.46 -0.08
C LEU A 101 -16.64 -4.29 -1.13
N PHE A 102 -17.39 -3.65 -2.03
CA PHE A 102 -18.14 -4.36 -3.05
C PHE A 102 -17.22 -4.95 -4.13
N ARG A 103 -16.25 -4.17 -4.60
CA ARG A 103 -15.35 -4.54 -5.71
C ARG A 103 -13.95 -3.98 -5.47
N ALA A 104 -12.95 -4.67 -6.00
CA ALA A 104 -11.58 -4.22 -6.01
C ALA A 104 -10.93 -4.56 -7.36
N CYS A 105 -10.37 -3.55 -8.02
CA CYS A 105 -9.74 -3.68 -9.34
C CYS A 105 -8.36 -3.00 -9.33
N GLN A 106 -7.49 -3.44 -10.23
CA GLN A 106 -6.18 -2.84 -10.46
C GLN A 106 -5.89 -2.86 -11.95
N SER A 107 -5.22 -1.82 -12.44
CA SER A 107 -4.77 -1.71 -13.82
C SER A 107 -3.35 -1.18 -13.88
N ILE A 108 -2.67 -1.45 -14.99
CA ILE A 108 -1.36 -0.89 -15.31
C ILE A 108 -1.58 0.14 -16.41
N VAL A 109 -1.10 1.37 -16.19
CA VAL A 109 -1.21 2.43 -17.20
C VAL A 109 -0.29 2.10 -18.39
N PRO A 110 -0.80 2.08 -19.63
CA PRO A 110 0.02 1.80 -20.79
C PRO A 110 1.19 2.78 -20.92
N ASN A 111 2.36 2.28 -21.33
CA ASN A 111 3.58 3.07 -21.55
C ASN A 111 4.09 3.86 -20.33
N SER A 112 3.69 3.52 -19.10
CA SER A 112 4.04 4.27 -17.88
C SER A 112 5.21 3.69 -17.09
N MET A 113 5.92 2.65 -17.59
CA MET A 113 6.98 1.96 -16.84
C MET A 113 8.14 2.85 -16.37
N HIS A 114 8.33 4.00 -17.02
CA HIS A 114 9.36 4.97 -16.67
C HIS A 114 8.85 6.09 -15.75
N ALA A 115 7.55 6.14 -15.46
CA ALA A 115 6.91 7.24 -14.76
C ALA A 115 7.23 7.27 -13.27
N LEU A 116 7.44 6.11 -12.64
CA LEU A 116 7.83 5.99 -11.25
C LEU A 116 8.75 4.79 -11.08
N LYS A 117 9.92 4.98 -10.47
CA LYS A 117 10.89 3.93 -10.16
C LYS A 117 11.38 4.07 -8.73
N GLY A 118 11.59 2.94 -8.07
CA GLY A 118 12.14 2.87 -6.71
C GLY A 118 13.35 1.94 -6.62
N PRO A 119 14.48 2.24 -7.30
CA PRO A 119 15.66 1.40 -7.18
C PRO A 119 16.21 1.41 -5.74
N ILE A 120 16.65 0.24 -5.29
CA ILE A 120 17.30 0.05 -3.99
C ILE A 120 18.82 0.04 -4.22
N HIS A 121 19.52 0.82 -3.41
CA HIS A 121 20.96 0.97 -3.39
C HIS A 121 21.49 0.73 -1.97
N GLU A 122 22.81 0.64 -1.81
CA GLU A 122 23.45 0.50 -0.49
C GLU A 122 23.13 1.68 0.44
N ALA A 123 22.92 2.87 -0.13
CA ALA A 123 22.56 4.07 0.60
C ALA A 123 21.05 4.15 0.96
N GLY A 124 20.22 3.18 0.56
CA GLY A 124 18.77 3.21 0.73
C GLY A 124 18.01 3.15 -0.60
N MET A 125 16.73 3.51 -0.59
CA MET A 125 15.88 3.57 -1.78
C MET A 125 15.86 4.98 -2.35
N ALA A 126 16.05 5.11 -3.66
CA ALA A 126 15.82 6.35 -4.38
C ALA A 126 14.44 6.32 -5.05
N ILE A 127 13.71 7.43 -5.05
CA ILE A 127 12.46 7.56 -5.82
C ILE A 127 12.73 8.45 -7.01
N MET A 128 12.53 7.92 -8.21
CA MET A 128 12.61 8.66 -9.46
C MET A 128 11.20 8.79 -10.03
N MET A 129 10.72 10.02 -10.18
CA MET A 129 9.36 10.31 -10.61
C MET A 129 9.37 11.22 -11.84
N SER A 130 8.62 10.84 -12.86
CA SER A 130 8.42 11.67 -14.04
C SER A 130 7.50 12.86 -13.71
N LYS A 131 7.83 14.04 -14.25
CA LYS A 131 6.97 15.23 -14.19
C LYS A 131 5.59 15.01 -14.83
N LYS A 132 5.47 13.99 -15.68
CA LYS A 132 4.22 13.61 -16.36
C LYS A 132 3.38 12.58 -15.60
N ILE A 133 3.77 12.19 -14.38
CA ILE A 133 3.03 11.15 -13.63
C ILE A 133 1.55 11.50 -13.44
N LEU A 134 1.25 12.78 -13.19
CA LEU A 134 -0.13 13.25 -13.06
C LEU A 134 -0.90 13.20 -14.37
N GLU A 135 -0.24 13.48 -15.51
CA GLU A 135 -0.86 13.35 -16.84
C GLU A 135 -1.22 11.89 -17.14
N PHE A 136 -0.32 10.94 -16.83
CA PHE A 136 -0.61 9.51 -16.98
C PHE A 136 -1.82 9.06 -16.15
N LEU A 137 -1.90 9.49 -14.88
CA LEU A 137 -3.01 9.14 -13.99
C LEU A 137 -4.32 9.77 -14.43
N ALA A 138 -4.30 11.06 -14.81
CA ALA A 138 -5.49 11.76 -15.31
C ALA A 138 -6.02 11.11 -16.60
N GLY A 139 -5.13 10.62 -17.46
CA GLY A 139 -5.49 9.95 -18.71
C GLY A 139 -6.20 8.62 -18.54
N CYS A 140 -6.04 7.93 -17.40
CA CYS A 140 -6.62 6.59 -17.18
C CYS A 140 -7.70 6.53 -16.10
N VAL A 141 -7.90 7.59 -15.30
CA VAL A 141 -8.79 7.54 -14.13
C VAL A 141 -10.23 7.17 -14.50
N TRP A 142 -10.75 7.71 -15.60
CA TRP A 142 -12.12 7.44 -16.05
C TRP A 142 -12.30 5.99 -16.51
N ASP A 143 -11.31 5.43 -17.21
CA ASP A 143 -11.34 4.03 -17.63
C ASP A 143 -11.23 3.07 -16.43
N CYS A 144 -10.46 3.45 -15.41
CA CYS A 144 -10.40 2.67 -14.17
C CYS A 144 -11.74 2.71 -13.42
N LEU A 145 -12.40 3.87 -13.37
CA LEU A 145 -13.69 4.03 -12.71
C LEU A 145 -14.82 3.32 -13.44
N SER A 146 -14.84 3.35 -14.78
CA SER A 146 -15.87 2.68 -15.58
C SER A 146 -15.81 1.15 -15.44
N HIS A 147 -14.62 0.58 -15.23
CA HIS A 147 -14.47 -0.85 -14.91
C HIS A 147 -14.77 -1.19 -13.45
N ALA A 148 -14.81 -0.21 -12.55
CA ALA A 148 -15.07 -0.42 -11.12
C ALA A 148 -16.56 -0.32 -10.77
N LEU A 149 -17.29 0.55 -11.47
CA LEU A 149 -18.75 0.67 -11.41
C LEU A 149 -19.45 -0.49 -12.14
#